data_AF-A0A0W0GES1-F1
#
_entry.id   AF-A0A0W0GES1-F1
#
_cell.length_a   1.000
_cell.length_b   1.000
_cell.length_c   1.000
_cell.angle_alpha   90.00
_cell.angle_beta   90.00
_cell.angle_gamma   90.00
#
_symmetry.space_group_name_H-M   'P 1'
#
loop_
_entity.id
_entity.type
_entity.pdbx_description
1 polymer ?
#
loop_
_entity_poly.entity_id
_entity_poly.type
_entity_poly.pdbx_seq_one_letter_code
_entity_poly.pdbx_strand_id
1 'polypeptide(L)'
;MLNEYTDFQLAIQKTSVNDLDLSVELSQQLKYRLTINSSIARHLVQTSQLKGFTGSLLPGECVGRSVDVVSGVLLPEWATNIVGMQIEGQVVEQTTAESEYDDRKHSG
;
A
#
# COMPACT_ATOMS: atom_id res chain seq x y z
N MET A 1 0.64 -6.55 -2.11
CA MET A 1 0.79 -6.93 -0.70
C MET A 1 -0.35 -6.38 0.16
N LEU A 2 -0.51 -5.06 0.32
CA LEU A 2 -1.60 -4.51 1.13
C LEU A 2 -2.99 -4.71 0.49
N ASN A 3 -3.13 -4.40 -0.80
CA ASN A 3 -4.38 -4.64 -1.54
C ASN A 3 -4.83 -6.10 -1.50
N GLU A 4 -3.90 -7.01 -1.78
CA GLU A 4 -4.17 -8.45 -1.73
C GLU A 4 -4.66 -8.86 -0.34
N TYR A 5 -4.01 -8.37 0.72
CA TYR A 5 -4.45 -8.62 2.09
C TYR A 5 -5.88 -8.10 2.35
N THR A 6 -6.20 -6.88 1.91
CA THR A 6 -7.54 -6.31 2.02
C THR A 6 -8.57 -7.13 1.25
N ASP A 7 -8.24 -7.59 0.04
CA ASP A 7 -9.13 -8.38 -0.81
C ASP A 7 -9.42 -9.75 -0.16
N PHE A 8 -8.41 -10.39 0.43
CA PHE A 8 -8.60 -11.63 1.21
C PHE A 8 -9.48 -11.41 2.44
N GLN A 9 -9.26 -10.33 3.21
CA GLN A 9 -10.07 -10.02 4.38
C GLN A 9 -11.55 -9.83 4.00
N LEU A 10 -11.81 -9.07 2.93
CA LEU A 10 -13.17 -8.88 2.42
C LEU A 10 -13.79 -10.18 1.91
N ALA A 11 -13.02 -11.01 1.20
CA ALA A 11 -13.49 -12.28 0.70
C ALA A 11 -13.88 -13.22 1.86
N ILE A 12 -13.00 -13.38 2.85
CA ILE A 12 -13.22 -14.19 4.06
C ILE A 12 -14.48 -13.71 4.79
N GLN A 13 -14.63 -12.39 4.99
CA GLN A 13 -15.80 -11.84 5.67
C GLN A 13 -17.09 -12.18 4.92
N LYS A 14 -17.09 -12.04 3.59
CA LYS A 14 -18.27 -12.34 2.74
C LYS A 14 -18.60 -13.83 2.68
N THR A 15 -17.60 -14.70 2.67
CA THR A 15 -17.81 -16.15 2.56
C THR A 15 -18.13 -16.79 3.91
N SER A 16 -17.67 -16.23 5.03
CA SER A 16 -17.85 -16.81 6.38
C SER A 16 -19.29 -17.14 6.77
N VAL A 17 -20.27 -16.44 6.18
CA VAL A 17 -21.70 -16.64 6.43
C VAL A 17 -22.32 -17.73 5.54
N ASN A 18 -21.83 -17.88 4.31
CA ASN A 18 -22.47 -18.70 3.27
C ASN A 18 -21.70 -19.98 2.93
N ASP A 19 -20.39 -20.00 3.15
CA ASP A 19 -19.49 -21.11 2.83
C ASP A 19 -18.29 -21.10 3.79
N LEU A 20 -18.40 -21.92 4.85
CA LEU A 20 -17.39 -22.02 5.89
C LEU A 20 -16.10 -22.66 5.37
N ASP A 21 -16.21 -23.69 4.52
CA ASP A 21 -15.05 -24.43 4.01
C ASP A 21 -14.20 -23.51 3.12
N LEU A 22 -14.84 -22.73 2.24
CA LEU A 22 -14.15 -21.72 1.45
C LEU A 22 -13.52 -20.64 2.33
N SER A 23 -14.20 -20.20 3.38
CA SER A 23 -13.65 -19.22 4.33
C SER A 23 -12.39 -19.73 5.05
N VAL A 24 -12.35 -21.02 5.39
CA VAL A 24 -11.19 -21.66 6.02
C VAL A 24 -10.04 -21.74 5.03
N GLU A 25 -10.28 -22.18 3.80
CA GLU A 25 -9.26 -22.25 2.75
C GLU A 25 -8.66 -20.87 2.44
N LEU A 26 -9.50 -19.84 2.28
CA LEU A 26 -9.05 -18.46 2.07
C LEU A 26 -8.21 -17.95 3.24
N SER A 27 -8.57 -18.28 4.47
CA SER A 27 -7.79 -17.92 5.67
C SER A 27 -6.42 -18.59 5.68
N GLN A 28 -6.36 -19.85 5.26
CA GLN A 28 -5.13 -20.63 5.18
C GLN A 28 -4.18 -20.08 4.10
N GLN A 29 -4.73 -19.73 2.94
CA GLN A 29 -4.00 -19.07 1.87
C GLN A 29 -3.49 -17.69 2.29
N LEU A 30 -4.32 -16.90 2.98
CA LEU A 30 -3.92 -15.60 3.51
C LEU A 30 -2.74 -15.73 4.47
N LYS A 31 -2.75 -16.73 5.37
CA LYS A 31 -1.64 -16.99 6.30
C LYS A 31 -0.33 -17.30 5.57
N TYR A 32 -0.39 -18.10 4.51
CA TYR A 32 0.77 -18.40 3.67
C TYR A 32 1.30 -17.13 2.99
N ARG A 33 0.41 -16.33 2.40
CA ARG A 33 0.78 -15.04 1.78
C ARG A 33 1.39 -14.07 2.78
N LEU A 34 0.85 -13.99 3.99
CA LEU A 34 1.41 -13.15 5.05
C LEU A 34 2.84 -13.54 5.41
N THR A 35 3.15 -14.85 5.44
CA THR A 35 4.52 -15.32 5.72
C THR A 35 5.51 -14.85 4.65
N ILE A 36 5.15 -14.98 3.37
CA ILE A 36 5.98 -14.51 2.25
C ILE A 36 6.13 -13.00 2.32
N ASN A 37 5.02 -12.29 2.49
CA ASN A 37 4.98 -10.84 2.50
C ASN A 37 5.81 -10.25 3.65
N SER A 38 5.79 -10.87 4.83
CA SER A 38 6.65 -10.51 5.95
C SER A 38 8.13 -10.68 5.63
N SER A 39 8.51 -11.76 4.92
CA SER A 39 9.91 -11.96 4.50
C SER A 39 10.35 -10.89 3.50
N ILE A 40 9.49 -10.55 2.52
CA ILE A 40 9.77 -9.49 1.55
C ILE A 40 9.94 -8.15 2.26
N ALA A 41 8.98 -7.77 3.10
CA ALA A 41 9.00 -6.52 3.87
C ALA A 41 10.27 -6.39 4.72
N ARG A 42 10.67 -7.47 5.40
CA ARG A 42 11.91 -7.51 6.17
C ARG A 42 13.14 -7.24 5.31
N HIS A 43 13.25 -7.85 4.13
CA HIS A 43 14.38 -7.59 3.24
C HIS A 43 14.36 -6.16 2.70
N LEU A 44 13.18 -5.62 2.36
CA LEU A 44 13.04 -4.23 1.93
C LEU A 44 13.54 -3.25 3.00
N VAL A 45 13.14 -3.47 4.25
CA VAL A 45 13.62 -2.70 5.41
C VAL A 45 15.13 -2.85 5.60
N GLN A 46 15.68 -4.05 5.48
CA GLN A 46 17.13 -4.26 5.58
C GLN A 46 17.87 -3.51 4.47
N THR A 47 17.34 -3.53 3.24
CA THR A 47 17.95 -2.83 2.11
C THR A 47 17.87 -1.32 2.25
N SER A 48 16.78 -0.79 2.82
CA SER A 48 16.66 0.66 3.04
C SER A 48 17.62 1.18 4.12
N GLN A 49 18.16 0.30 4.96
CA GLN A 49 19.16 0.63 5.99
C GLN A 49 20.61 0.54 5.48
N LEU A 50 20.83 0.14 4.22
CA LEU A 50 22.18 0.06 3.67
C LEU A 50 22.78 1.45 3.45
N LYS A 51 24.09 1.57 3.70
CA LYS A 51 24.83 2.82 3.50
C LYS A 51 24.71 3.29 2.05
N GLY A 52 24.22 4.51 1.86
CA GLY A 52 24.01 5.12 0.54
C GLY A 52 22.59 5.01 0.00
N PHE A 53 21.68 4.34 0.70
CA PHE A 53 20.26 4.44 0.41
C PHE A 53 19.71 5.79 0.88
N THR A 54 19.08 6.54 -0.03
CA THR A 54 18.48 7.87 0.25
C THR A 54 16.97 7.91 -0.03
N GLY A 55 16.38 6.77 -0.35
CA GLY A 55 14.95 6.67 -0.62
C GLY A 55 14.11 6.54 0.66
N SER A 56 12.79 6.62 0.50
CA SER A 56 11.84 6.24 1.54
C SER A 56 11.13 4.94 1.15
N LEU A 57 10.86 4.11 2.14
CA LEU A 57 10.08 2.89 1.94
C LEU A 57 8.63 3.18 2.31
N LEU A 58 7.75 3.28 1.33
CA LEU A 58 6.32 3.53 1.55
C LEU A 58 5.50 2.31 1.10
N PRO A 59 4.38 2.01 1.78
CA PRO A 59 3.37 1.14 1.19
C PRO A 59 2.90 1.76 -0.13
N GLY A 60 2.88 0.98 -1.21
CA GLY A 60 2.46 1.49 -2.50
C GLY A 60 1.00 1.97 -2.48
N GLU A 61 0.77 3.19 -2.97
CA GLU A 61 -0.58 3.67 -3.28
C GLU A 61 -1.08 3.07 -4.60
N CYS A 62 -2.36 2.74 -4.65
CA CYS A 62 -2.97 2.23 -5.87
C CYS A 62 -3.96 3.26 -6.42
N VAL A 63 -3.59 3.84 -7.56
CA VAL A 63 -4.43 4.77 -8.31
C VAL A 63 -5.70 4.03 -8.77
N GLY A 64 -6.87 4.61 -8.49
CA GLY A 64 -8.17 4.06 -8.89
C GLY A 64 -8.84 3.12 -7.88
N ARG A 65 -8.26 2.89 -6.70
CA ARG A 65 -8.92 2.19 -5.59
C ARG A 65 -9.39 3.19 -4.53
N SER A 66 -10.63 3.05 -4.05
CA SER A 66 -11.17 3.93 -3.01
C SER A 66 -10.42 3.72 -1.68
N VAL A 67 -9.92 4.81 -1.10
CA VAL A 67 -9.19 4.82 0.18
C VAL A 67 -10.01 4.17 1.31
N ASP A 68 -11.33 4.30 1.24
CA ASP A 68 -12.28 3.72 2.20
C ASP A 68 -12.18 2.20 2.35
N VAL A 69 -11.78 1.48 1.29
CA VAL A 69 -11.66 0.01 1.33
C VAL A 69 -10.49 -0.43 2.22
N VAL A 70 -9.45 0.40 2.33
CA VAL A 70 -8.28 0.11 3.16
C VAL A 70 -8.47 0.64 4.58
N SER A 71 -9.27 1.69 4.78
CA SER A 71 -9.44 2.37 6.06
C SER A 71 -10.18 1.57 7.14
N GLY A 72 -10.91 0.51 6.76
CA GLY A 72 -11.65 -0.36 7.70
C GLY A 72 -10.93 -1.63 8.13
N VAL A 73 -9.74 -1.92 7.58
CA VAL A 73 -9.04 -3.18 7.81
C VAL A 73 -7.74 -2.91 8.59
N LEU A 74 -7.51 -3.67 9.66
CA LEU A 74 -6.26 -3.61 10.42
C LEU A 74 -5.07 -3.93 9.51
N LEU A 75 -4.00 -3.14 9.62
CA LEU A 75 -2.79 -3.41 8.83
C LEU A 75 -2.14 -4.73 9.27
N PRO A 76 -1.60 -5.51 8.33
CA PRO A 76 -0.80 -6.67 8.68
C PRO A 76 0.51 -6.23 9.34
N GLU A 77 1.02 -7.03 10.27
CA GLU A 77 2.20 -6.71 11.09
C GLU A 77 3.41 -6.20 10.29
N TRP A 78 3.68 -6.81 9.13
CA TRP A 78 4.80 -6.41 8.27
C TRP A 78 4.66 -4.99 7.71
N ALA A 79 3.44 -4.49 7.54
CA ALA A 79 3.17 -3.16 6.99
C ALA A 79 3.42 -2.06 8.03
N THR A 80 3.18 -2.33 9.31
CA THR A 80 3.43 -1.37 10.41
C THR A 80 4.90 -0.95 10.46
N ASN A 81 5.81 -1.89 10.18
CA ASN A 81 7.26 -1.62 10.16
C ASN A 81 7.71 -0.72 8.99
N ILE A 82 6.90 -0.64 7.92
CA ILE A 82 7.21 0.16 6.73
C ILE A 82 6.61 1.57 6.85
N VAL A 83 5.38 1.69 7.37
CA VAL A 83 4.64 2.96 7.48
C VAL A 83 5.37 4.00 8.36
N GLY A 84 6.22 3.56 9.31
CA GLY A 84 7.00 4.45 10.18
C GLY A 84 8.37 4.88 9.64
N MET A 85 8.83 4.39 8.48
CA MET A 85 10.16 4.70 7.94
C MET A 85 10.14 5.97 7.07
N GLN A 86 9.80 7.11 7.67
CA GLN A 86 10.27 8.40 7.17
C GLN A 86 11.72 8.57 7.64
N ILE A 87 12.68 8.43 6.72
CA ILE A 87 14.05 8.86 7.00
C ILE A 87 14.04 10.39 6.94
N GLU A 88 14.28 11.04 8.07
CA GLU A 88 14.39 12.50 8.19
C GLU A 88 15.32 13.05 7.10
N GLY A 89 14.75 13.83 6.17
CA GLY A 89 15.56 14.52 5.17
C GLY A 89 14.91 14.75 3.82
N GLN A 90 13.62 15.12 3.75
CA GLN A 90 13.11 15.89 2.62
C GLN A 90 11.76 16.54 2.95
N VAL A 91 11.82 17.79 3.42
CA VAL A 91 10.72 18.73 3.27
C VAL A 91 10.60 18.98 1.77
N VAL A 92 9.70 18.27 1.09
CA VAL A 92 9.30 18.63 -0.27
C VAL A 92 8.31 19.78 -0.13
N GLU A 93 8.86 20.99 -0.21
CA GLU A 93 8.13 22.21 -0.46
C GLU A 93 7.28 21.99 -1.72
N GLN A 94 5.96 21.88 -1.55
CA GLN A 94 5.00 21.81 -2.65
C GLN A 94 5.06 23.12 -3.42
N THR A 95 5.88 23.18 -4.47
CA THR A 95 5.78 24.21 -5.49
C THR A 95 4.63 23.83 -6.40
N THR A 96 3.46 24.41 -6.11
CA THR A 96 2.33 24.49 -7.03
C THR A 96 2.78 25.19 -8.30
N ALA A 97 3.10 24.43 -9.35
CA ALA A 97 3.26 24.99 -10.68
C ALA A 97 1.86 25.26 -11.24
N GLU A 98 1.41 26.50 -11.13
CA GLU A 98 0.26 27.02 -11.86
C GLU A 98 0.56 26.94 -13.36
N SER A 99 -0.15 26.06 -14.07
CA SER A 99 -0.14 26.00 -15.53
C SER A 99 -1.24 26.91 -16.07
N GLU A 100 -0.91 28.18 -16.22
CA GLU A 100 -1.71 29.20 -16.91
C GLU A 100 -1.65 28.91 -18.43
N TYR A 101 -2.73 28.38 -19.00
CA TYR A 101 -2.87 28.20 -20.45
C TYR A 101 -3.30 29.55 -21.10
N ASP A 102 -2.33 30.22 -21.75
CA ASP A 102 -2.48 31.40 -22.62
C ASP A 102 -3.16 30.98 -23.93
N ASP A 103 -4.47 31.19 -24.05
CA ASP A 103 -5.25 30.89 -25.26
C ASP A 103 -5.24 32.09 -26.22
N ARG A 104 -4.18 32.19 -27.05
CA ARG A 104 -4.09 33.13 -28.18
C ARG A 104 -4.47 32.45 -29.50
N LYS A 105 -5.67 32.75 -30.00
CA LYS A 105 -6.10 32.62 -31.40
C LYS A 105 -6.64 33.98 -31.85
N HIS A 106 -5.80 34.87 -32.39
CA HIS A 106 -5.58 35.14 -33.82
C HIS A 106 -6.85 35.24 -34.71
N SER A 107 -7.01 36.46 -35.21
CA SER A 107 -7.98 37.03 -36.14
C SER A 107 -8.24 36.24 -37.42
N GLY A 108 -9.47 36.42 -37.92
CA GLY A 108 -9.90 36.16 -39.30
C GLY A 108 -11.26 36.82 -39.50
#